data_AF-A0A0N4XQ38-F1
#
_entry.id   AF-A0A0N4XQ38-F1
#
_cell.length_a   1.000
_cell.length_b   1.000
_cell.length_c   1.000
_cell.angle_alpha   90.00
_cell.angle_beta   90.00
_cell.angle_gamma   90.00
#
_symmetry.space_group_name_H-M   'P 1'
#
loop_
_entity.id
_entity.type
_entity.pdbx_description
1 polymer ?
#
loop_
_entity_poly.entity_id
_entity_poly.type
_entity_poly.pdbx_seq_one_letter_code
_entity_poly.pdbx_strand_id
1 'polypeptide(L)'
;LSFSHVWIVSGGKSKSVELEDVKFHQCVRLSRFDNDRTISFIPPDGAFELMSYRLTTVVKPLIWIETNIERHSHSRVEFMIKAKSQFKRRSTANNVEVIIPVPSDADSPKFKTSIGAVRYAPEQSAFVWTIKSFPGGKEYLLSAHFSLPSVIGEEVEGRPPIKVKFEIPYFTTSGIQVGYYNDLLSEIVSYHKITENPSHLTQ
;
A
#
# COMPACT_ATOMS: atom_id res chain seq x y z
N LEU A 1 32.23 -21.11 8.17
CA LEU A 1 30.76 -20.92 8.22
C LEU A 1 30.52 -19.56 8.87
N SER A 2 30.23 -18.53 8.08
CA SER A 2 29.98 -17.18 8.60
C SER A 2 28.57 -17.12 9.19
N PHE A 3 28.42 -16.58 10.40
CA PHE A 3 27.11 -16.39 11.03
C PHE A 3 26.59 -15.00 10.68
N SER A 4 25.39 -14.93 10.11
CA SER A 4 24.68 -13.67 9.89
C SER A 4 23.91 -13.29 11.14
N HIS A 5 24.21 -12.11 11.68
CA HIS A 5 23.49 -11.54 12.81
C HIS A 5 22.71 -10.32 12.33
N VAL A 6 21.39 -10.38 12.51
CA VAL A 6 20.48 -9.30 12.18
C VAL A 6 19.79 -8.85 13.45
N TRP A 7 19.78 -7.55 13.69
CA TRP A 7 19.14 -6.96 14.85
C TRP A 7 17.93 -6.17 14.36
N ILE A 8 16.79 -6.39 15.00
CA ILE A 8 15.60 -5.55 14.79
C ILE A 8 15.70 -4.39 15.77
N VAL A 9 15.91 -3.19 15.24
CA VAL A 9 15.91 -1.96 16.03
C VAL A 9 14.52 -1.33 15.94
N SER A 10 13.92 -0.98 17.08
CA SER A 10 12.72 -0.15 17.10
C SER A 10 13.11 1.29 16.76
N GLY A 11 12.65 1.79 15.61
CA GLY A 11 12.96 3.14 15.15
C GLY A 11 12.12 4.21 15.83
N GLY A 12 12.54 4.70 17.00
CA GLY A 12 12.00 5.92 17.62
C GLY A 12 12.04 5.92 19.15
N LYS A 13 12.21 7.11 19.76
CA LYS A 13 12.12 7.30 21.22
C LYS A 13 10.81 6.69 21.74
N SER A 14 10.95 5.66 22.59
CA SER A 14 9.95 5.13 23.52
C SER A 14 8.69 4.43 22.98
N LYS A 15 8.74 3.69 21.88
CA LYS A 15 7.75 2.63 21.63
C LYS A 15 8.46 1.36 21.18
N SER A 16 8.53 0.35 22.03
CA SER A 16 8.83 -1.02 21.59
C SER A 16 7.76 -1.40 20.56
N VAL A 17 8.18 -1.88 19.39
CA VAL A 17 7.23 -2.44 18.42
C VAL A 17 6.70 -3.73 19.03
N GLU A 18 5.41 -3.76 19.37
CA GLU A 18 4.74 -4.98 19.81
C GLU A 18 4.46 -5.83 18.57
N LEU A 19 5.22 -6.92 18.44
CA LEU A 19 5.07 -7.88 17.35
C LEU A 19 4.25 -9.05 17.88
N GLU A 20 3.17 -9.38 17.18
CA GLU A 20 2.31 -10.52 17.50
C GLU A 20 2.44 -11.62 16.44
N ASP A 21 2.12 -12.86 16.81
CA ASP A 21 2.14 -14.04 15.93
C ASP A 21 3.44 -14.15 15.12
N VAL A 22 4.57 -13.89 15.79
CA VAL A 22 5.89 -13.96 15.15
C VAL A 22 6.24 -15.42 14.88
N LYS A 23 6.46 -15.73 13.61
CA LYS A 23 6.95 -17.04 13.17
C LYS A 23 8.31 -16.87 12.52
N PHE A 24 9.24 -17.73 12.87
CA PHE A 24 10.59 -17.72 12.34
C PHE A 24 10.83 -18.91 11.43
N HIS A 25 11.72 -18.73 10.46
CA HIS A 25 12.29 -19.83 9.73
C HIS A 25 13.11 -20.74 10.67
N GLN A 26 13.18 -22.03 10.36
CA GLN A 26 13.92 -23.03 11.14
C GLN A 26 15.43 -22.74 11.30
N CYS A 27 15.99 -21.85 10.47
CA CYS A 27 17.40 -21.48 10.56
C CYS A 27 17.70 -20.47 11.68
N VAL A 28 16.67 -19.93 12.34
CA VAL A 28 16.79 -18.92 13.40
C VAL A 28 17.02 -19.56 14.76
N ARG A 29 17.97 -19.00 15.52
CA ARG A 29 18.26 -19.38 16.90
C ARG A 29 17.32 -18.67 17.87
N LEU A 30 16.19 -19.30 18.19
CA LEU A 30 15.15 -18.76 19.07
C LEU A 30 15.68 -18.30 20.45
N SER A 31 16.64 -19.02 21.02
CA SER A 31 17.23 -18.68 22.33
C SER A 31 17.89 -17.30 22.37
N ARG A 32 18.43 -16.80 21.26
CA ARG A 32 18.97 -15.43 21.20
C ARG A 32 17.84 -14.41 21.17
N PHE A 33 16.83 -14.65 20.34
CA PHE A 33 15.68 -13.77 20.22
C PHE A 33 14.92 -13.59 21.54
N ASP A 34 14.75 -14.66 22.33
CA ASP A 34 14.05 -14.57 23.62
C ASP A 34 14.82 -13.74 24.67
N ASN A 35 16.16 -13.73 24.60
CA ASN A 35 17.01 -13.05 25.57
C ASN A 35 17.16 -11.55 25.30
N ASP A 36 17.52 -11.19 24.06
CA ASP A 36 17.91 -9.82 23.71
C ASP A 36 17.23 -9.30 22.42
N ARG A 37 16.23 -10.03 21.91
CA ARG A 37 15.51 -9.73 20.65
C ARG A 37 16.40 -9.77 19.41
N THR A 38 17.54 -10.47 19.47
CA THR A 38 18.46 -10.66 18.33
C THR A 38 18.09 -11.85 17.48
N ILE A 39 18.05 -11.65 16.16
CA ILE A 39 17.84 -12.73 15.19
C ILE A 39 19.20 -13.20 14.68
N SER A 40 19.62 -14.38 15.13
CA SER A 40 20.85 -15.05 14.67
C SER A 40 20.46 -16.27 13.84
N PHE A 41 21.01 -16.40 12.63
CA PHE A 41 20.70 -17.51 11.73
C PHE A 41 21.85 -17.84 10.79
N ILE A 42 21.76 -19.01 10.14
CA ILE A 42 22.57 -19.37 8.98
C ILE A 42 21.63 -19.38 7.76
N PRO A 43 21.79 -18.48 6.77
CA PRO A 43 20.90 -18.43 5.62
C PRO A 43 20.98 -19.72 4.80
N PRO A 44 19.84 -20.30 4.40
CA PRO A 44 19.76 -21.25 3.29
C PRO A 44 20.20 -20.58 1.97
N ASP A 45 20.52 -21.40 0.97
CA ASP A 45 20.83 -20.89 -0.36
C ASP A 45 19.57 -20.35 -1.05
N GLY A 46 19.68 -19.16 -1.63
CA GLY A 46 18.60 -18.50 -2.38
C GLY A 46 17.69 -17.60 -1.56
N ALA A 47 16.57 -17.17 -2.16
CA ALA A 47 15.58 -16.32 -1.51
C ALA A 47 14.65 -17.15 -0.61
N PHE A 48 14.49 -16.74 0.64
CA PHE A 48 13.63 -17.42 1.62
C PHE A 48 12.97 -16.41 2.57
N GLU A 49 11.86 -16.82 3.19
CA GLU A 49 11.19 -16.03 4.22
C GLU A 49 11.85 -16.27 5.59
N LEU A 50 12.52 -15.25 6.13
CA LEU A 50 13.20 -15.35 7.42
C LEU A 50 12.22 -15.35 8.60
N MET A 51 11.19 -14.50 8.54
CA MET A 51 10.18 -14.36 9.57
C MET A 51 8.87 -13.76 9.02
N SER A 52 7.75 -14.13 9.63
CA SER A 52 6.45 -13.50 9.44
C SER A 52 5.95 -12.94 10.77
N TYR A 53 5.29 -11.79 10.76
CA TYR A 53 4.74 -11.18 11.97
C TYR A 53 3.42 -10.47 11.66
N ARG A 54 2.61 -10.22 12.69
CA ARG A 54 1.40 -9.39 12.62
C ARG A 54 1.57 -8.13 13.47
N LEU A 55 0.99 -7.05 12.97
CA LEU A 55 0.86 -5.79 13.71
C LEU A 55 -0.61 -5.62 14.08
N THR A 56 -0.87 -5.38 15.36
CA THR A 56 -2.20 -5.01 15.89
C THR A 56 -2.41 -3.50 15.94
N THR A 57 -1.35 -2.71 15.73
CA THR A 57 -1.44 -1.26 15.74
C THR A 57 -2.22 -0.75 14.53
N VAL A 58 -3.26 0.04 14.77
CA VAL A 58 -4.00 0.73 13.71
C VAL A 58 -3.09 1.79 13.09
N VAL A 59 -2.58 1.50 11.90
CA VAL A 59 -1.80 2.44 11.10
C VAL A 59 -2.74 3.27 10.23
N LYS A 60 -2.43 4.56 10.09
CA LYS A 60 -3.12 5.39 9.10
C LYS A 60 -2.78 4.88 7.69
N PRO A 61 -3.75 4.83 6.76
CA PRO A 61 -3.47 4.41 5.39
C PRO A 61 -2.37 5.24 4.76
N LEU A 62 -1.38 4.57 4.17
CA LEU A 62 -0.21 5.24 3.59
C LEU A 62 -0.57 6.05 2.35
N ILE A 63 -1.58 5.61 1.62
CA ILE A 63 -2.18 6.34 0.52
C ILE A 63 -3.67 6.49 0.84
N TRP A 64 -4.06 7.71 1.15
CA TRP A 64 -5.43 8.06 1.49
C TRP A 64 -6.13 8.64 0.27
N ILE A 65 -7.28 8.07 -0.08
CA ILE A 65 -8.07 8.48 -1.23
C ILE A 65 -9.35 9.15 -0.74
N GLU A 66 -9.54 10.41 -1.11
CA GLU A 66 -10.81 11.12 -0.94
C GLU A 66 -11.50 11.17 -2.29
N THR A 67 -12.80 10.88 -2.31
CA THR A 67 -13.59 10.89 -3.54
C THR A 67 -14.87 11.68 -3.35
N ASN A 68 -15.07 12.67 -4.22
CA ASN A 68 -16.34 13.32 -4.40
C ASN A 68 -16.95 12.85 -5.73
N ILE A 69 -18.20 12.38 -5.70
CA ILE A 69 -18.91 11.86 -6.87
C ILE A 69 -20.18 12.68 -7.04
N GLU A 70 -20.24 13.44 -8.12
CA GLU A 70 -21.38 14.30 -8.46
C GLU A 70 -22.15 13.67 -9.63
N ARG A 71 -23.44 13.40 -9.42
CA ARG A 71 -24.32 12.84 -10.45
C ARG A 71 -25.27 13.94 -10.94
N HIS A 72 -25.22 14.24 -12.23
CA HIS A 72 -26.10 15.21 -12.87
C HIS A 72 -27.18 14.50 -13.68
N SER A 73 -28.44 14.67 -13.23
CA SER A 73 -29.68 14.42 -13.98
C SER A 73 -29.63 13.21 -14.93
N HIS A 74 -29.12 12.08 -14.42
CA HIS A 74 -29.07 10.77 -15.08
C HIS A 74 -28.31 10.70 -16.41
N SER A 75 -27.52 11.70 -16.77
CA SER A 75 -26.79 11.73 -18.05
C SER A 75 -25.30 11.82 -17.88
N ARG A 76 -24.82 12.27 -16.72
CA ARG A 76 -23.40 12.51 -16.46
C ARG A 76 -23.05 12.21 -15.01
N VAL A 77 -21.89 11.62 -14.82
CA VAL A 77 -21.26 11.48 -13.51
C VAL A 77 -19.86 12.05 -13.57
N GLU A 78 -19.53 12.85 -12.57
CA GLU A 78 -18.22 13.45 -12.37
C GLU A 78 -17.59 12.87 -11.10
N PHE A 79 -16.33 12.47 -11.22
CA PHE A 79 -15.50 11.98 -10.12
C PHE A 79 -14.39 12.99 -9.90
N MET A 80 -14.28 13.47 -8.66
CA MET A 80 -13.13 14.24 -8.19
C MET A 80 -12.38 13.40 -7.15
N ILE A 81 -11.21 12.91 -7.54
CA ILE A 81 -10.38 12.01 -6.73
C ILE A 81 -9.18 12.81 -6.22
N LYS A 82 -8.96 12.75 -4.91
CA LYS A 82 -7.79 13.33 -4.24
C LYS A 82 -7.00 12.24 -3.55
N ALA A 83 -5.82 11.95 -4.07
CA ALA A 83 -4.88 11.02 -3.46
C ALA A 83 -3.88 11.78 -2.58
N LYS A 84 -3.70 11.34 -1.33
CA LYS A 84 -2.77 11.91 -0.34
C LYS A 84 -1.80 10.84 0.14
N SER A 85 -0.51 11.14 0.13
CA SER A 85 0.52 10.26 0.70
C SER A 85 0.77 10.61 2.18
N GLN A 86 0.43 9.69 3.08
CA GLN A 86 0.54 9.88 4.54
C GLN A 86 1.80 9.23 5.14
N PHE A 87 2.93 9.38 4.47
CA PHE A 87 4.23 8.90 4.97
C PHE A 87 5.31 9.98 4.90
N LYS A 88 6.48 9.69 5.47
CA LYS A 88 7.59 10.64 5.60
C LYS A 88 8.01 11.19 4.23
N ARG A 89 8.28 12.49 4.14
CA ARG A 89 8.69 13.19 2.89
C ARG A 89 9.94 12.63 2.21
N ARG A 90 10.81 11.94 2.98
CA ARG A 90 12.02 11.28 2.47
C ARG A 90 11.74 9.95 1.73
N SER A 91 10.54 9.40 1.89
CA SER A 91 10.11 8.17 1.25
C SER A 91 9.22 8.50 0.06
N THR A 92 9.21 7.61 -0.94
CA THR A 92 8.44 7.75 -2.17
C THR A 92 7.76 6.43 -2.48
N ALA A 93 6.46 6.45 -2.76
CA ALA A 93 5.76 5.28 -3.27
C ALA A 93 5.96 5.18 -4.79
N ASN A 94 6.25 3.98 -5.26
CA ASN A 94 6.42 3.65 -6.66
C ASN A 94 5.20 2.88 -7.15
N ASN A 95 4.94 3.00 -8.44
CA ASN A 95 3.92 2.23 -9.17
C ASN A 95 2.56 2.24 -8.46
N VAL A 96 2.13 3.41 -8.02
CA VAL A 96 0.84 3.57 -7.34
C VAL A 96 -0.27 3.39 -8.36
N GLU A 97 -1.16 2.43 -8.14
CA GLU A 97 -2.37 2.21 -8.91
C GLU A 97 -3.58 2.43 -8.01
N VAL A 98 -4.39 3.44 -8.34
CA VAL A 98 -5.69 3.67 -7.72
C VAL A 98 -6.75 3.13 -8.68
N ILE A 99 -7.57 2.19 -8.23
CA ILE A 99 -8.62 1.54 -9.01
C ILE A 99 -9.96 2.05 -8.49
N ILE A 100 -10.62 2.89 -9.27
CA ILE A 100 -11.87 3.54 -8.90
C ILE A 100 -13.01 2.88 -9.68
N PRO A 101 -13.97 2.25 -8.99
CA PRO A 101 -15.11 1.65 -9.66
C PRO A 101 -16.05 2.71 -10.22
N VAL A 102 -16.62 2.42 -11.39
CA VAL A 102 -17.62 3.24 -12.05
C VAL A 102 -18.88 2.42 -12.33
N PRO A 103 -20.02 3.08 -12.57
CA PRO A 103 -21.22 2.40 -13.02
C PRO A 103 -20.97 1.54 -14.27
N SER A 104 -21.61 0.38 -14.38
CA SER A 104 -21.44 -0.56 -15.51
C SER A 104 -21.89 0.03 -16.84
N ASP A 105 -22.78 1.02 -16.79
CA ASP A 105 -23.33 1.76 -17.92
C ASP A 105 -22.53 3.04 -18.24
N ALA A 106 -21.42 3.30 -17.53
CA ALA A 106 -20.58 4.47 -17.79
C ALA A 106 -19.89 4.38 -19.17
N ASP A 107 -20.07 5.44 -19.95
CA ASP A 107 -19.51 5.58 -21.30
C ASP A 107 -18.80 6.93 -21.48
N SER A 108 -18.09 7.09 -22.60
CA SER A 108 -17.37 8.31 -23.01
C SER A 108 -16.47 8.91 -21.92
N PRO A 109 -15.48 8.14 -21.40
CA PRO A 109 -14.60 8.59 -20.34
C PRO A 109 -13.76 9.81 -20.76
N LYS A 110 -13.72 10.83 -19.91
CA LYS A 110 -12.82 11.99 -20.04
C LYS A 110 -12.06 12.20 -18.76
N PHE A 111 -10.74 12.19 -18.83
CA PHE A 111 -9.86 12.32 -17.66
C PHE A 111 -9.04 13.61 -17.71
N LYS A 112 -8.86 14.24 -16.56
CA LYS A 112 -7.99 15.39 -16.36
C LYS A 112 -7.17 15.19 -15.08
N THR A 113 -5.86 15.08 -15.23
CA THR A 113 -4.92 15.01 -14.10
C THR A 113 -3.62 15.75 -14.42
N SER A 114 -2.94 16.22 -13.38
CA SER A 114 -1.62 16.85 -13.49
C SER A 114 -0.46 15.86 -13.40
N ILE A 115 -0.70 14.61 -12.97
CA ILE A 115 0.34 13.60 -12.77
C ILE A 115 -0.15 12.20 -13.12
N GLY A 116 0.76 11.37 -13.61
CA GLY A 116 0.48 9.99 -13.94
C GLY A 116 -0.35 9.83 -15.20
N ALA A 117 -0.89 8.62 -15.38
CA ALA A 117 -1.72 8.26 -16.52
C ALA A 117 -3.01 7.62 -16.02
N VAL A 118 -4.10 7.81 -16.75
CA VAL A 118 -5.40 7.23 -16.42
C VAL A 118 -5.87 6.39 -17.59
N ARG A 119 -6.36 5.19 -17.30
CA ARG A 119 -6.98 4.31 -18.30
C ARG A 119 -8.36 3.90 -17.83
N TYR A 120 -9.30 3.86 -18.76
CA TYR A 120 -10.58 3.21 -18.52
C TYR A 120 -10.43 1.69 -18.67
N ALA A 121 -11.02 0.93 -17.76
CA ALA A 121 -10.95 -0.52 -17.65
C ALA A 121 -12.38 -1.09 -17.56
N PRO A 122 -13.14 -1.10 -18.67
CA PRO A 122 -14.53 -1.55 -18.68
C PRO A 122 -14.68 -3.01 -18.23
N GLU A 123 -13.67 -3.85 -18.47
CA GLU A 123 -13.63 -5.25 -18.03
C GLU A 123 -13.61 -5.41 -16.50
N GLN A 124 -13.27 -4.34 -15.77
CA GLN A 124 -13.28 -4.26 -14.31
C GLN A 124 -14.37 -3.31 -13.78
N SER A 125 -15.21 -2.75 -14.66
CA SER A 125 -16.15 -1.66 -14.36
C SER A 125 -15.47 -0.55 -13.54
N ALA A 126 -14.27 -0.13 -13.97
CA ALA A 126 -13.43 0.80 -13.23
C ALA A 126 -12.58 1.66 -14.16
N PHE A 127 -12.02 2.75 -13.64
CA PHE A 127 -10.82 3.37 -14.23
C PHE A 127 -9.65 3.26 -13.27
N VAL A 128 -8.45 3.21 -13.84
CA VAL A 128 -7.20 3.02 -13.11
C VAL A 128 -6.33 4.25 -13.32
N TRP A 129 -5.96 4.88 -12.20
CA TRP A 129 -5.00 5.98 -12.17
C TRP A 129 -3.64 5.46 -11.70
N THR A 130 -2.64 5.56 -12.58
CA THR A 130 -1.28 5.10 -12.33
C THR A 130 -0.34 6.28 -12.14
N ILE A 131 0.31 6.34 -10.96
CA ILE A 131 1.31 7.35 -10.62
C ILE A 131 2.65 6.62 -10.42
N LYS A 132 3.63 6.87 -11.29
CA LYS A 132 4.93 6.20 -11.25
C LYS A 132 5.71 6.47 -9.96
N SER A 133 5.63 7.70 -9.45
CA SER A 133 6.36 8.17 -8.28
C SER A 133 5.48 9.12 -7.50
N PHE A 134 5.20 8.79 -6.24
CA PHE A 134 4.35 9.54 -5.34
C PHE A 134 5.16 9.88 -4.06
N PRO A 135 5.80 11.07 -4.01
CA PRO A 135 6.58 11.48 -2.85
C PRO A 135 5.71 11.67 -1.60
N GLY A 136 6.24 11.32 -0.42
CA GLY A 136 5.51 11.43 0.84
C GLY A 136 5.11 12.86 1.21
N GLY A 137 3.91 13.02 1.78
CA GLY A 137 3.37 14.33 2.17
C GLY A 137 2.93 15.20 0.99
N LYS A 138 2.77 14.61 -0.20
CA LYS A 138 2.16 15.24 -1.37
C LYS A 138 0.71 14.81 -1.54
N GLU A 139 -0.02 15.61 -2.29
CA GLU A 139 -1.37 15.32 -2.74
C GLU A 139 -1.51 15.61 -4.23
N TYR A 140 -2.34 14.81 -4.89
CA TYR A 140 -2.62 14.91 -6.32
C TYR A 140 -4.12 14.78 -6.58
N LEU A 141 -4.57 15.42 -7.66
CA LEU A 141 -5.97 15.45 -8.06
C LEU A 141 -6.15 14.80 -9.43
N LEU A 142 -7.28 14.11 -9.55
CA LEU A 142 -7.80 13.57 -10.80
C LEU A 142 -9.28 13.93 -10.89
N SER A 143 -9.68 14.54 -12.00
CA SER A 143 -11.08 14.69 -12.39
C SER A 143 -11.39 13.71 -13.52
N ALA A 144 -12.50 13.01 -13.42
CA ALA A 144 -12.99 12.10 -14.45
C ALA A 144 -14.47 12.37 -14.71
N HIS A 145 -14.87 12.39 -15.98
CA HIS A 145 -16.26 12.54 -16.39
C HIS A 145 -16.68 11.34 -17.22
N PHE A 146 -17.89 10.84 -16.97
CA PHE A 146 -18.53 9.81 -17.77
C PHE A 146 -19.93 10.24 -18.13
N SER A 147 -20.39 9.86 -19.32
CA SER A 147 -21.80 9.92 -19.67
C SER A 147 -22.50 8.64 -19.23
N LEU A 148 -23.73 8.78 -18.77
CA LEU A 148 -24.62 7.66 -18.45
C LEU A 148 -25.72 7.59 -19.52
N PRO A 149 -26.06 6.41 -20.04
CA PRO A 149 -27.19 6.23 -20.94
C PRO A 149 -28.50 6.53 -20.21
N SER A 150 -29.50 6.98 -20.94
CA SER A 150 -30.80 7.39 -20.37
C SER A 150 -31.66 6.24 -19.84
N VAL A 151 -31.22 4.99 -20.04
CA VAL A 151 -31.95 3.80 -19.60
C VAL A 151 -31.56 3.47 -18.17
N ILE A 152 -32.53 3.54 -17.27
CA ILE A 152 -32.37 3.26 -15.84
C ILE A 152 -32.13 1.75 -15.68
N GLY A 153 -30.88 1.34 -15.47
CA GLY A 153 -30.58 0.04 -14.88
C GLY A 153 -30.88 0.09 -13.38
N GLU A 154 -31.29 -1.04 -12.79
CA GLU A 154 -31.40 -1.16 -11.32
C GLU A 154 -30.07 -0.71 -10.68
N GLU A 155 -30.14 0.24 -9.73
CA GLU A 155 -28.96 0.64 -8.97
C GLU A 155 -28.49 -0.58 -8.18
N VAL A 156 -27.39 -1.20 -8.62
CA VAL A 156 -26.76 -2.28 -7.87
C VAL A 156 -26.29 -1.70 -6.54
N GLU A 157 -27.02 -2.07 -5.49
CA GLU A 157 -26.77 -1.66 -4.12
C GLU A 157 -25.39 -2.18 -3.68
N GLY A 158 -24.50 -1.28 -3.27
CA GLY A 158 -23.13 -1.59 -2.88
C GLY A 158 -22.10 -1.23 -3.95
N ARG A 159 -21.61 0.01 -3.91
CA ARG A 159 -20.44 0.40 -4.72
C ARG A 159 -19.22 -0.38 -4.25
N PRO A 160 -18.48 -1.04 -5.16
CA PRO A 160 -17.24 -1.69 -4.78
C PRO A 160 -16.28 -0.69 -4.10
N PRO A 161 -15.48 -1.12 -3.12
CA PRO A 161 -14.48 -0.25 -2.51
C PRO A 161 -13.37 0.11 -3.50
N ILE A 162 -12.80 1.31 -3.33
CA ILE A 162 -11.62 1.75 -4.08
C ILE A 162 -10.43 0.92 -3.63
N LYS A 163 -9.68 0.40 -4.60
CA LYS A 163 -8.48 -0.41 -4.33
C LYS A 163 -7.24 0.41 -4.66
N VAL A 164 -6.22 0.30 -3.81
CA VAL A 164 -4.93 0.96 -4.03
C VAL A 164 -3.83 -0.10 -3.97
N LYS A 165 -2.96 -0.09 -4.98
CA LYS A 165 -1.72 -0.88 -5.00
C LYS A 165 -0.54 0.06 -5.07
N PHE A 166 0.51 -0.22 -4.33
CA PHE A 166 1.71 0.60 -4.33
C PHE A 166 2.89 -0.16 -3.72
N GLU A 167 4.09 0.35 -3.95
CA GLU A 167 5.31 -0.14 -3.33
C GLU A 167 6.09 1.03 -2.72
N ILE A 168 6.50 0.94 -1.45
CA ILE A 168 7.39 1.95 -0.85
C ILE A 168 8.67 1.23 -0.41
N PRO A 169 9.78 1.41 -1.15
CA PRO A 169 11.04 0.80 -0.78
C PRO A 169 11.51 1.23 0.62
N TYR A 170 12.03 0.29 1.39
CA TYR A 170 12.65 0.55 2.71
C TYR A 170 11.72 1.21 3.75
N PHE A 171 10.41 1.17 3.53
CA PHE A 171 9.42 1.69 4.48
C PHE A 171 8.73 0.56 5.20
N THR A 172 8.69 0.64 6.53
CA THR A 172 8.02 -0.32 7.39
C THR A 172 6.92 0.40 8.16
N THR A 173 5.69 -0.11 8.09
CA THR A 173 4.57 0.38 8.90
C THR A 173 4.74 0.00 10.37
N SER A 174 5.45 -1.10 10.64
CA SER A 174 5.81 -1.57 11.97
C SER A 174 6.77 -0.65 12.72
N GLY A 175 7.55 0.19 12.00
CA GLY A 175 8.67 0.90 12.60
C GLY A 175 9.87 0.00 12.92
N ILE A 176 9.83 -1.28 12.54
CA ILE A 176 10.99 -2.18 12.57
C ILE A 176 12.04 -1.65 11.61
N GLN A 177 13.27 -1.55 12.10
CA GLN A 177 14.45 -1.28 11.29
C GLN A 177 15.40 -2.47 11.36
N VAL A 178 16.01 -2.79 10.22
CA VAL A 178 17.00 -3.86 10.13
C VAL A 178 18.38 -3.23 10.30
N GLY A 179 19.08 -3.60 11.37
CA GLY A 179 20.48 -3.25 11.61
C GLY A 179 21.38 -4.47 11.42
N TYR A 180 22.59 -4.24 10.91
CA TYR A 180 23.57 -5.30 10.64
C TYR A 180 24.81 -5.14 11.51
N TYR A 181 25.39 -6.27 11.91
CA TYR A 181 26.72 -6.35 12.51
C TYR A 181 27.56 -7.29 11.64
N ASN A 182 28.06 -6.78 10.51
CA ASN A 182 29.21 -7.24 9.70
C ASN A 182 29.10 -6.74 8.25
N ASP A 183 30.21 -6.21 7.72
CA ASP A 183 30.32 -5.47 6.44
C ASP A 183 30.19 -6.30 5.14
N LEU A 184 29.74 -7.56 5.20
CA LEU A 184 29.89 -8.49 4.06
C LEU A 184 28.63 -8.91 3.30
N LEU A 185 27.43 -8.43 3.64
CA LEU A 185 26.26 -8.69 2.79
C LEU A 185 25.33 -7.48 2.74
N SER A 186 25.33 -6.80 1.59
CA SER A 186 24.65 -5.53 1.31
C SER A 186 23.17 -5.65 0.95
N GLU A 187 22.51 -6.81 1.07
CA GLU A 187 21.18 -7.01 0.50
C GLU A 187 20.27 -7.91 1.35
N ILE A 188 19.83 -7.48 2.54
CA ILE A 188 18.47 -7.88 2.96
C ILE A 188 17.52 -6.83 2.42
N VAL A 189 16.99 -7.11 1.23
CA VAL A 189 15.92 -6.31 0.64
C VAL A 189 14.64 -6.63 1.40
N SER A 190 14.18 -5.66 2.17
CA SER A 190 12.94 -5.78 2.93
C SER A 190 11.76 -5.49 2.00
N TYR A 191 11.16 -6.55 1.44
CA TYR A 191 9.93 -6.47 0.66
C TYR A 191 8.72 -6.60 1.60
N HIS A 192 7.96 -5.51 1.76
CA HIS A 192 6.71 -5.53 2.52
C HIS A 192 5.53 -5.41 1.56
N LYS A 193 4.79 -6.50 1.35
CA LYS A 193 3.52 -6.49 0.62
C LYS A 193 2.40 -6.11 1.58
N ILE A 194 2.09 -4.82 1.64
CA ILE A 194 0.95 -4.34 2.43
C ILE A 194 -0.32 -4.65 1.64
N THR A 195 -1.14 -5.56 2.18
CA THR A 195 -2.50 -5.83 1.66
C THR A 195 -3.47 -5.13 2.61
N GLU A 196 -3.81 -3.87 2.34
CA GLU A 196 -4.85 -3.19 3.11
C GLU A 196 -6.22 -3.77 2.73
N ASN A 197 -7.00 -4.16 3.74
CA ASN A 197 -8.35 -4.68 3.55
C ASN A 197 -9.27 -3.53 3.10
N PRO A 198 -9.94 -3.62 1.95
CA PRO A 198 -10.63 -2.48 1.31
C PRO A 198 -11.81 -1.86 2.09
N SER A 199 -12.18 -2.40 3.25
CA SER A 199 -13.37 -1.97 4.02
C SER A 199 -13.20 -0.67 4.81
N HIS A 200 -11.99 -0.10 4.94
CA HIS A 200 -11.72 1.06 5.80
C HIS A 200 -11.38 2.37 5.07
N LEU A 201 -11.53 2.42 3.73
CA LEU A 201 -11.04 3.55 2.92
C LEU A 201 -12.10 4.55 2.44
N THR A 202 -13.34 4.48 2.94
CA THR A 202 -14.41 5.39 2.50
C THR A 202 -15.18 5.96 3.68
N GLN A 203 -14.94 7.25 3.95
CA GLN A 203 -16.00 8.22 4.26
C GLN A 203 -16.02 9.25 3.13
#